data_AF-A0A660XJF6-F1
#
_entry.id   AF-A0A660XJF6-F1
#
_cell.length_a   1.000
_cell.length_b   1.000
_cell.length_c   1.000
_cell.angle_alpha   90.00
_cell.angle_beta   90.00
_cell.angle_gamma   90.00
#
_symmetry.space_group_name_H-M   'P 1'
#
loop_
_entity.id
_entity.type
_entity.pdbx_description
1 polymer ?
#
loop_
_entity_poly.entity_id
_entity_poly.type
_entity_poly.pdbx_seq_one_letter_code
_entity_poly.pdbx_strand_id
1 'polypeptide(L)'
;MVKKQEFEIWIKDYHDRIYATIFHIVGNEDDALDCTQDVFLKAYKKRSSFRGDSSPYTWLRRIATNYALNFVTRNKTSHWNEYREYEHAGQEDEKEIKKFQSSWLDHLSRMERLVVESRAFEKL
;
A
#
# COMPACT_ATOMS: atom_id res chain seq x y z
N MET A 1 19.22 20.14 -6.87
CA MET A 1 19.27 18.65 -6.88
C MET A 1 19.84 18.18 -5.56
N VAL A 2 19.10 17.36 -4.82
CA VAL A 2 19.52 16.83 -3.51
C VAL A 2 20.77 15.95 -3.67
N LYS A 3 21.80 16.21 -2.87
CA LYS A 3 23.07 15.46 -2.93
C LYS A 3 22.92 14.09 -2.26
N LYS A 4 23.80 13.13 -2.61
CA LYS A 4 23.75 11.77 -2.06
C LYS A 4 23.88 11.79 -0.52
N GLN A 5 24.82 12.55 0.01
CA GLN A 5 25.09 12.64 1.45
C GLN A 5 23.90 13.22 2.23
N GLU A 6 23.23 14.21 1.64
CA GLU A 6 22.02 14.81 2.23
C GLU A 6 20.87 13.80 2.26
N PHE A 7 20.71 13.01 1.20
CA PHE A 7 19.69 11.97 1.17
C PHE A 7 19.98 10.82 2.17
N GLU A 8 21.24 10.49 2.42
CA GLU A 8 21.62 9.50 3.45
C GLU A 8 21.18 9.96 4.85
N ILE A 9 21.26 11.26 5.14
CA ILE A 9 20.73 11.84 6.38
C ILE A 9 19.21 11.67 6.43
N TRP A 10 18.51 11.92 5.33
CA TRP A 10 17.05 11.74 5.28
C TRP A 10 16.63 10.29 5.54
N ILE A 11 17.38 9.32 5.04
CA ILE A 11 17.12 7.90 5.35
C ILE A 11 17.22 7.70 6.86
N LYS A 12 18.33 8.09 7.48
CA LYS A 12 18.55 7.91 8.93
C LYS A 12 17.48 8.61 9.77
N ASP A 13 17.13 9.85 9.43
CA ASP A 13 16.24 10.68 10.24
C ASP A 13 14.76 10.30 10.09
N TYR A 14 14.37 9.72 8.94
CA TYR A 14 12.97 9.52 8.59
C TYR A 14 12.56 8.07 8.42
N HIS A 15 13.49 7.11 8.46
CA HIS A 15 13.21 5.69 8.26
C HIS A 15 12.01 5.21 9.08
N ASP A 16 12.07 5.35 10.40
CA ASP A 16 11.04 4.80 11.31
C ASP A 16 9.68 5.46 11.10
N ARG A 17 9.66 6.75 10.78
CA ARG A 17 8.41 7.48 10.52
C ARG A 17 7.79 7.11 9.18
N ILE A 18 8.62 6.79 8.19
CA ILE A 18 8.17 6.32 6.87
C ILE A 18 7.70 4.87 6.98
N TYR A 19 8.45 4.02 7.67
CA TYR A 19 8.03 2.66 8.02
C TYR A 19 6.68 2.65 8.72
N ALA A 20 6.54 3.44 9.80
CA ALA A 20 5.27 3.53 10.52
C ALA A 20 4.12 3.98 9.60
N THR A 21 4.34 4.93 8.71
CA THR A 21 3.32 5.37 7.74
C THR A 21 2.90 4.23 6.81
N ILE A 22 3.85 3.45 6.32
CA ILE A 22 3.61 2.32 5.41
C ILE A 22 2.92 1.18 6.17
N PHE A 23 3.39 0.84 7.36
CA PHE A 23 2.81 -0.20 8.21
C PHE A 23 1.33 0.07 8.52
N HIS A 24 0.96 1.33 8.82
CA HIS A 24 -0.46 1.69 9.03
C HIS A 24 -1.35 1.48 7.80
N ILE A 25 -0.78 1.41 6.58
CA ILE A 25 -1.53 1.19 5.34
C ILE A 25 -1.50 -0.29 4.95
N VAL A 26 -0.35 -0.95 5.11
CA VAL A 26 -0.10 -2.32 4.65
C VAL A 26 -0.58 -3.36 5.68
N GLY A 27 -0.44 -3.09 6.97
CA GLY A 27 -0.90 -3.96 8.06
C GLY A 27 -0.06 -5.22 8.31
N ASN A 28 0.98 -5.45 7.51
CA ASN A 28 1.93 -6.56 7.66
C ASN A 28 3.36 -6.00 7.84
N GLU A 29 4.13 -6.57 8.78
CA GLU A 29 5.47 -6.10 9.14
C GLU A 29 6.50 -6.35 8.02
N ASP A 30 6.56 -7.56 7.47
CA ASP A 30 7.50 -7.93 6.41
C ASP A 30 7.25 -7.10 5.14
N ASP A 31 5.99 -7.01 4.70
CA ASP A 31 5.60 -6.19 3.56
C ASP A 31 5.90 -4.70 3.78
N ALA A 32 5.74 -4.21 5.02
CA ALA A 32 6.04 -2.82 5.36
C ALA A 32 7.54 -2.53 5.33
N LEU A 33 8.38 -3.47 5.79
CA LEU A 33 9.84 -3.37 5.69
C LEU A 33 10.28 -3.31 4.23
N ASP A 34 9.78 -4.21 3.39
CA ASP A 34 10.10 -4.24 1.95
C ASP A 34 9.62 -2.98 1.23
N CYS A 35 8.38 -2.57 1.46
CA CYS A 35 7.84 -1.34 0.90
C CYS A 35 8.64 -0.11 1.34
N THR A 36 9.14 -0.08 2.58
CA THR A 36 9.96 1.03 3.10
C THR A 36 11.25 1.15 2.31
N GLN A 37 11.95 0.03 2.07
CA GLN A 37 13.16 0.01 1.27
C GLN A 37 12.90 0.52 -0.16
N ASP A 38 11.86 0.00 -0.81
CA ASP A 38 11.47 0.41 -2.16
C ASP A 38 11.12 1.91 -2.26
N VAL A 39 10.45 2.43 -1.24
CA VAL A 39 10.11 3.87 -1.16
C VAL A 39 11.37 4.72 -1.11
N PHE A 40 12.35 4.37 -0.28
CA PHE A 40 13.62 5.09 -0.24
C PHE A 40 14.41 4.95 -1.53
N LEU A 41 14.42 3.77 -2.17
CA LEU A 41 15.07 3.56 -3.46
C LEU A 41 14.41 4.41 -4.56
N LYS A 42 13.07 4.46 -4.58
CA LYS A 42 12.28 5.28 -5.51
C LYS A 42 12.48 6.78 -5.27
N ALA A 43 12.51 7.19 -4.00
CA ALA A 43 12.78 8.56 -3.62
C ALA A 43 14.21 8.96 -4.00
N TYR A 44 15.20 8.10 -3.80
CA TYR A 44 16.58 8.36 -4.21
C TYR A 44 16.68 8.59 -5.72
N LYS A 45 16.01 7.77 -6.54
CA LYS A 45 15.94 7.97 -8.00
C LYS A 45 15.26 9.29 -8.39
N LYS A 46 14.30 9.75 -7.58
CA LYS A 46 13.54 11.00 -7.79
C LYS A 46 14.11 12.22 -7.08
N ARG A 47 15.21 12.11 -6.33
CA ARG A 47 15.73 13.20 -5.48
C ARG A 47 16.08 14.49 -6.24
N SER A 48 16.33 14.39 -7.54
CA SER A 48 16.56 15.56 -8.41
C SER A 48 15.30 16.38 -8.68
N SER A 49 14.11 15.79 -8.54
CA SER A 49 12.82 16.47 -8.74
C SER A 49 12.26 17.11 -7.48
N PHE A 50 12.93 16.97 -6.34
CA PHE A 50 12.55 17.69 -5.13
C PHE A 50 12.86 19.18 -5.30
N ARG A 51 11.79 20.00 -5.29
CA ARG A 51 11.87 21.45 -5.54
C ARG A 51 12.07 22.30 -4.28
N GLY A 52 11.93 21.73 -3.09
CA GLY A 52 12.02 22.48 -1.83
C GLY A 52 10.73 23.16 -1.38
N ASP A 53 9.63 23.05 -2.14
CA ASP A 53 8.31 23.63 -1.79
C ASP A 53 7.67 23.02 -0.53
N SER A 54 8.26 21.96 0.03
CA SER A 54 7.79 21.26 1.23
C SER A 54 8.97 20.67 1.98
N SER A 55 8.78 20.24 3.23
CA SER A 55 9.85 19.55 3.96
C SER A 55 10.22 18.22 3.29
N PRO A 56 11.48 17.76 3.39
CA PRO A 56 11.90 16.44 2.89
C PRO A 56 11.01 15.30 3.40
N TYR A 57 10.65 15.36 4.68
CA TYR A 57 9.73 14.40 5.29
C TYR A 57 8.36 14.39 4.60
N THR A 58 7.77 15.56 4.33
CA THR A 58 6.47 15.65 3.64
C THR A 58 6.52 15.06 2.24
N TRP A 59 7.60 15.32 1.52
CA TRP A 59 7.83 14.77 0.20
C TRP A 59 8.00 13.25 0.22
N LEU A 60 8.82 12.70 1.13
CA LEU A 60 8.98 11.27 1.34
C LEU A 60 7.66 10.60 1.74
N ARG A 61 6.90 11.20 2.65
CA ARG A 61 5.61 10.69 3.11
C ARG A 61 4.60 10.59 1.97
N ARG A 62 4.60 11.53 1.02
CA ARG A 62 3.75 11.45 -0.19
C ARG A 62 4.15 10.27 -1.08
N ILE A 63 5.44 10.03 -1.26
CA ILE A 63 5.94 8.86 -2.04
C ILE A 63 5.53 7.57 -1.31
N ALA A 64 5.74 7.50 -0.01
CA ALA A 64 5.42 6.35 0.84
C ALA A 64 3.93 6.00 0.79
N THR A 65 3.06 6.98 1.01
CA THR A 65 1.59 6.80 1.00
C THR A 65 1.11 6.29 -0.37
N ASN A 66 1.57 6.93 -1.46
CA ASN A 66 1.22 6.48 -2.80
C ASN A 66 1.77 5.09 -3.12
N TYR A 67 2.95 4.73 -2.60
CA TYR A 67 3.52 3.41 -2.80
C TYR A 67 2.71 2.33 -2.07
N ALA A 68 2.45 2.53 -0.78
CA ALA A 68 1.71 1.59 0.06
C ALA A 68 0.27 1.38 -0.43
N LEU A 69 -0.45 2.45 -0.82
CA LEU A 69 -1.79 2.31 -1.39
C LEU A 69 -1.79 1.50 -2.70
N ASN A 70 -0.78 1.69 -3.56
CA ASN A 70 -0.64 0.91 -4.78
C ASN A 70 -0.28 -0.55 -4.48
N PHE A 71 0.59 -0.80 -3.51
CA PHE A 71 0.95 -2.14 -3.05
C PHE A 71 -0.29 -2.89 -2.60
N VAL A 72 -1.06 -2.33 -1.67
CA VAL A 72 -2.28 -2.93 -1.14
C VAL A 72 -3.33 -3.15 -2.25
N THR A 73 -3.49 -2.19 -3.17
CA THR A 73 -4.44 -2.34 -4.28
C THR A 73 -4.04 -3.47 -5.23
N ARG A 74 -2.74 -3.63 -5.52
CA ARG A 74 -2.22 -4.70 -6.38
C ARG A 74 -2.29 -6.05 -5.68
N ASN A 75 -1.91 -6.12 -4.41
CA ASN A 75 -1.95 -7.35 -3.64
C ASN A 75 -3.38 -7.83 -3.46
N LYS A 76 -4.33 -6.93 -3.15
CA LYS A 76 -5.77 -7.23 -3.14
C LYS A 76 -6.23 -7.72 -4.51
N THR A 77 -5.85 -7.07 -5.61
CA THR A 77 -6.23 -7.53 -6.97
C THR A 77 -5.64 -8.91 -7.29
N SER A 78 -4.42 -9.20 -6.84
CA SER A 78 -3.78 -10.51 -6.99
C SER A 78 -4.51 -11.57 -6.18
N HIS A 79 -4.83 -11.29 -4.91
CA HIS A 79 -5.68 -12.14 -4.09
C HIS A 79 -7.06 -12.34 -4.73
N TRP A 80 -7.76 -11.30 -5.20
CA TRP A 80 -9.05 -11.44 -5.89
C TRP A 80 -8.94 -12.29 -7.16
N ASN A 81 -7.85 -12.17 -7.93
CA ASN A 81 -7.63 -12.98 -9.11
C ASN A 81 -7.34 -14.44 -8.75
N GLU A 82 -6.50 -14.67 -7.75
CA GLU A 82 -6.20 -15.98 -7.17
C GLU A 82 -7.47 -16.63 -6.61
N TYR A 83 -8.28 -15.91 -5.83
CA TYR A 83 -9.61 -16.34 -5.35
C TYR A 83 -10.59 -16.62 -6.50
N ARG A 84 -10.62 -15.81 -7.58
CA ARG A 84 -11.44 -16.12 -8.77
C ARG A 84 -10.95 -17.38 -9.50
N GLU A 85 -9.65 -17.59 -9.55
CA GLU A 85 -9.05 -18.78 -10.13
C GLU A 85 -9.40 -20.03 -9.27
N TYR A 86 -9.44 -19.88 -7.94
CA TYR A 86 -9.95 -20.88 -7.00
C TYR A 86 -11.47 -21.11 -7.10
N GLU A 87 -12.30 -20.06 -7.24
CA GLU A 87 -13.76 -20.17 -7.49
C GLU A 87 -14.05 -20.95 -8.79
N HIS A 88 -13.20 -20.81 -9.81
CA HIS A 88 -13.31 -21.57 -11.04
C HIS A 88 -12.76 -23.01 -10.92
N ALA A 89 -12.00 -23.31 -9.87
CA ALA A 89 -11.38 -24.61 -9.64
C ALA A 89 -12.18 -25.54 -8.70
N GLY A 90 -13.21 -25.06 -8.00
CA GLY A 90 -14.02 -25.90 -7.10
C GLY A 90 -15.36 -25.29 -6.74
N GLN A 91 -16.45 -26.03 -7.01
CA GLN A 91 -17.79 -25.71 -6.52
C GLN A 91 -17.88 -26.04 -5.03
N GLU A 92 -17.72 -25.06 -4.14
CA GLU A 92 -18.13 -25.17 -2.73
C GLU A 92 -18.88 -23.91 -2.25
N ASP A 93 -19.73 -24.13 -1.23
CA ASP A 93 -20.92 -23.38 -0.89
C ASP A 93 -20.75 -21.85 -0.78
N GLU A 94 -21.53 -21.14 -1.60
CA GLU A 94 -21.68 -19.68 -1.69
C GLU A 94 -21.90 -18.97 -0.32
N LYS A 95 -22.37 -19.73 0.69
CA LYS A 95 -22.61 -19.26 2.06
C LYS A 95 -21.32 -19.06 2.86
N GLU A 96 -20.31 -19.90 2.68
CA GLU A 96 -19.01 -19.72 3.35
C GLU A 96 -18.22 -18.56 2.75
N ILE A 97 -18.28 -18.40 1.43
CA ILE A 97 -17.67 -17.27 0.71
C ILE A 97 -18.28 -15.95 1.21
N LYS A 98 -19.61 -15.86 1.34
CA LYS A 98 -20.28 -14.66 1.86
C LYS A 98 -19.95 -14.39 3.33
N LYS A 99 -19.83 -15.43 4.16
CA LYS A 99 -19.44 -15.30 5.57
C LYS A 99 -18.01 -14.80 5.72
N PHE A 100 -17.10 -15.30 4.87
CA PHE A 100 -15.71 -14.87 4.81
C PHE A 100 -15.58 -13.45 4.26
N GLN A 101 -16.27 -13.11 3.16
CA GLN A 101 -16.33 -11.75 2.60
C GLN A 101 -16.85 -10.75 3.63
N SER A 102 -17.91 -11.09 4.37
CA SER A 102 -18.46 -10.22 5.42
C SER A 102 -17.48 -10.05 6.58
N SER A 103 -16.76 -11.11 6.98
CA SER A 103 -15.70 -11.04 8.00
C SER A 103 -14.50 -10.20 7.54
N TRP A 104 -14.17 -10.24 6.25
CA TRP A 104 -13.08 -9.50 5.63
C TRP A 104 -13.40 -8.01 5.46
N LEU A 105 -14.62 -7.68 5.03
CA LEU A 105 -15.11 -6.30 4.96
C LEU A 105 -15.16 -5.65 6.35
N ASP A 106 -15.36 -6.45 7.40
CA ASP A 106 -15.46 -5.92 8.74
C ASP A 106 -14.12 -5.42 9.31
N HIS A 107 -13.01 -6.02 8.87
CA HIS A 107 -11.66 -5.62 9.28
C HIS A 107 -11.10 -4.41 8.52
N LEU A 108 -11.72 -4.02 7.41
CA LEU A 108 -11.28 -2.89 6.60
C LEU A 108 -11.66 -1.55 7.24
N SER A 109 -10.73 -0.59 7.24
CA SER A 109 -11.04 0.78 7.64
C SER A 109 -12.12 1.36 6.72
N ARG A 110 -12.91 2.29 7.23
CA ARG A 110 -14.07 2.88 6.53
C ARG A 110 -13.73 3.45 5.14
N MET A 111 -12.47 3.83 4.91
CA MET A 111 -11.96 4.31 3.63
C MET A 111 -11.70 3.20 2.61
N GLU A 112 -11.36 2.00 3.07
CA GLU A 112 -11.10 0.83 2.22
C GLU A 112 -12.40 0.14 1.78
N ARG A 113 -13.44 0.19 2.62
CA ARG A 113 -14.80 -0.30 2.29
C ARG A 113 -15.37 0.43 1.06
N LEU A 114 -15.24 1.75 1.01
CA LEU A 114 -15.74 2.59 -0.09
C LEU A 114 -15.09 2.25 -1.45
N VAL A 115 -13.81 1.90 -1.47
CA VAL A 115 -13.09 1.56 -2.71
C VAL A 115 -13.49 0.18 -3.24
N VAL A 116 -13.75 -0.77 -2.34
CA VAL A 116 -14.21 -2.12 -2.69
C VAL A 116 -15.67 -2.08 -3.17
N GLU A 117 -16.54 -1.38 -2.46
CA GLU A 117 -17.94 -1.19 -2.87
C GLU A 117 -18.02 -0.50 -4.24
N SER A 118 -17.29 0.60 -4.46
CA SER A 118 -17.32 1.33 -5.73
C SER A 118 -16.90 0.48 -6.94
N ARG A 119 -15.96 -0.46 -6.77
CA ARG A 119 -15.51 -1.36 -7.86
C ARG A 119 -16.44 -2.54 -8.08
N ALA A 120 -17.18 -2.97 -7.07
CA ALA A 120 -18.21 -4.00 -7.19
C ALA A 120 -19.45 -3.45 -7.94
N PHE A 121 -19.79 -2.18 -7.73
CA PHE A 121 -20.92 -1.52 -8.39
C PHE A 121 -20.64 -1.11 -9.85
N GLU A 122 -19.40 -0.85 -10.25
CA GLU A 122 -19.05 -0.52 -11.65
C GLU A 122 -19.18 -1.70 -12.63
N LYS A 123 -19.48 -2.91 -12.15
CA LYS A 123 -19.62 -4.13 -12.98
C LYS A 123 -21.03 -4.75 -12.96
N LEU A 124 -22.03 -4.01 -12.50
CA LEU A 124 -23.47 -4.33 -12.64
C LEU A 124 -24.12 -3.31 -13.59
#